data_AF-A0A660S512-F1
#
_entry.id   AF-A0A660S512-F1
#
_cell.length_a   1.000
_cell.length_b   1.000
_cell.length_c   1.000
_cell.angle_alpha   90.00
_cell.angle_beta   90.00
_cell.angle_gamma   90.00
#
_symmetry.space_group_name_H-M   'P 1'
#
loop_
_entity.id
_entity.type
_entity.pdbx_description
1 polymer ?
#
loop_
_entity_poly.entity_id
_entity_poly.type
_entity_poly.pdbx_seq_one_letter_code
_entity_poly.pdbx_strand_id
1 'polypeptide(L)' 'MFAERCKGCELCIEYCPKQILEFSEDYNEKGYHYPVVKPGMENECILCSFCQEVCPDFAIFVEKQE' A
#
# COMPACT_ATOMS: atom_id res chain seq x y z
N MET A 1 -2.11 1.08 -7.57
CA MET A 1 -0.81 0.56 -7.11
C MET A 1 -0.10 -0.16 -8.25
N PHE A 2 1.23 -0.14 -8.28
CA PHE A 2 2.10 -0.90 -9.19
C PHE A 2 2.85 -2.00 -8.41
N ALA A 3 2.26 -3.19 -8.29
CA ALA A 3 2.83 -4.29 -7.48
C ALA A 3 4.27 -4.64 -7.86
N GLU A 4 4.60 -4.64 -9.16
CA GLU A 4 5.95 -4.96 -9.65
C GLU A 4 7.04 -3.93 -9.27
N ARG A 5 6.64 -2.73 -8.85
CA ARG A 5 7.58 -1.74 -8.31
C ARG A 5 7.88 -1.95 -6.84
N CYS A 6 6.98 -2.64 -6.11
CA CYS A 6 7.13 -2.86 -4.68
C CYS A 6 8.37 -3.72 -4.37
N LYS A 7 9.09 -3.35 -3.30
CA LYS A 7 10.24 -4.07 -2.76
C LYS A 7 10.01 -4.64 -1.34
N GLY A 8 8.75 -4.73 -0.91
CA GLY A 8 8.39 -5.32 0.39
C GLY A 8 8.87 -4.56 1.63
N CYS A 9 9.25 -3.28 1.51
CA CYS A 9 9.87 -2.50 2.61
C CYS A 9 8.94 -2.06 3.75
N GLU A 10 7.67 -2.46 3.76
CA GLU A 10 6.65 -2.20 4.79
C GLU A 10 6.33 -0.74 5.20
N LEU A 11 7.09 0.27 4.75
CA LEU A 11 6.89 1.67 5.14
C LEU A 11 5.45 2.15 4.95
N CYS A 12 4.83 1.86 3.80
CA CYS A 12 3.44 2.26 3.57
C CYS A 12 2.43 1.64 4.55
N ILE A 13 2.70 0.43 5.04
CA ILE A 13 1.88 -0.27 6.03
C ILE A 13 2.06 0.40 7.40
N GLU A 14 3.31 0.58 7.82
CA GLU A 14 3.67 1.19 9.10
C GLU A 14 3.14 2.63 9.22
N TYR A 15 3.35 3.46 8.20
CA TYR A 15 3.03 4.89 8.23
C TYR A 15 1.59 5.22 7.82
N CYS A 16 0.76 4.22 7.48
CA CYS A 16 -0.66 4.49 7.25
C CYS A 16 -1.32 4.93 8.58
N PRO A 17 -1.80 6.18 8.73
CA PRO A 17 -2.36 6.65 10.01
C PRO A 17 -3.63 5.91 10.42
N LYS A 18 -4.31 5.30 9.45
CA LYS A 18 -5.52 4.48 9.65
C LYS A 18 -5.23 2.98 9.74
N GLN A 19 -3.96 2.57 9.56
CA GLN A 19 -3.50 1.18 9.66
C GLN A 19 -4.34 0.21 8.81
N ILE A 20 -4.77 0.63 7.62
CA ILE A 20 -5.68 -0.14 6.75
C ILE A 20 -4.96 -1.09 5.81
N LEU A 21 -3.62 -1.05 5.76
CA LEU A 21 -2.83 -1.87 4.85
C LEU A 21 -2.25 -3.08 5.58
N GLU A 22 -2.11 -4.19 4.88
CA GLU A 22 -1.40 -5.40 5.30
C GLU A 22 -0.64 -6.01 4.12
N PHE A 23 0.19 -7.02 4.37
CA PHE A 23 0.84 -7.76 3.28
C PHE A 23 -0.17 -8.63 2.53
N SER A 24 -0.04 -8.68 1.20
CA SER A 24 -0.73 -9.67 0.36
C SER A 24 -0.30 -11.09 0.72
N GLU A 25 -1.17 -12.07 0.48
CA GLU A 25 -0.77 -13.49 0.45
C GLU A 25 0.01 -13.83 -0.83
N ASP A 26 -0.23 -13.07 -1.91
CA ASP A 26 0.45 -13.21 -3.19
C ASP A 26 1.84 -12.55 -3.21
N TYR A 27 2.62 -12.90 -4.23
CA TYR A 27 3.95 -12.34 -4.52
C TYR A 27 3.97 -11.65 -5.88
N ASN A 28 4.74 -10.56 -5.99
CA ASN A 28 5.09 -9.98 -7.30
C ASN A 28 6.20 -10.78 -8.01
N GLU A 29 6.58 -10.42 -9.24
CA GLU A 29 7.61 -11.15 -10.02
C GLU A 29 9.00 -11.18 -9.34
N LYS A 30 9.24 -10.27 -8.39
CA LYS A 30 10.48 -10.18 -7.59
C LYS A 30 10.41 -11.01 -6.31
N GLY A 31 9.28 -11.65 -6.01
CA GLY A 31 9.09 -12.46 -4.81
C GLY A 31 8.78 -11.67 -3.54
N TYR A 32 8.28 -10.43 -3.64
CA TYR A 32 7.85 -9.65 -2.48
C TYR A 32 6.34 -9.74 -2.28
N HIS A 33 5.91 -9.92 -1.03
CA HIS A 33 4.56 -9.57 -0.61
C HIS A 33 4.38 -8.06 -0.70
N TYR A 34 3.31 -7.63 -1.36
CA TYR A 34 3.03 -6.22 -1.62
C TYR A 34 1.85 -5.77 -0.74
N PRO A 35 1.73 -4.48 -0.39
CA PRO A 35 0.63 -4.02 0.46
C PRO A 35 -0.74 -4.17 -0.22
N VAL A 36 -1.74 -4.63 0.53
CA VAL A 36 -3.16 -4.66 0.17
C VAL A 36 -4.00 -4.02 1.27
N VAL A 37 -5.23 -3.62 0.96
CA VAL A 37 -6.17 -3.14 1.98
C VAL A 37 -6.71 -4.32 2.76
N LYS A 38 -6.70 -4.21 4.09
CA LYS A 38 -7.29 -5.19 5.00
C LYS A 38 -8.76 -5.44 4.67
N PRO A 39 -9.22 -6.71 4.66
CA PRO A 39 -10.62 -7.04 4.46
C PRO A 39 -11.54 -6.24 5.41
N GLY A 40 -12.56 -5.59 4.85
CA GLY A 40 -13.53 -4.80 5.63
C GLY A 40 -13.09 -3.37 5.96
N MET A 41 -11.93 -2.91 5.50
CA MET A 41 -11.43 -1.54 5.70
C MET A 41 -11.40 -0.71 4.41
N GLU A 42 -12.09 -1.15 3.36
CA GLU A 42 -12.06 -0.55 2.02
C GLU A 42 -12.45 0.93 2.01
N ASN A 43 -13.30 1.34 2.96
CA ASN A 43 -13.82 2.70 3.10
C ASN A 43 -13.11 3.54 4.18
N GLU A 44 -12.06 3.01 4.83
CA GLU A 44 -11.38 3.68 5.95
C GLU A 44 -10.22 4.59 5.49
N CYS A 45 -9.90 4.60 4.20
CA CYS A 45 -8.88 5.49 3.65
C CYS A 45 -9.34 6.95 3.69
N ILE A 46 -8.54 7.81 4.33
CA ILE A 46 -8.82 9.25 4.47
C ILE A 46 -8.10 10.12 3.43
N LEU A 47 -7.56 9.52 2.36
CA LEU A 47 -6.86 10.22 1.26
C LEU A 47 -5.67 11.09 1.70
N CYS A 48 -4.99 10.74 2.80
CA CYS A 48 -3.87 11.51 3.35
C CYS A 48 -2.57 11.45 2.53
N SER A 49 -2.45 10.52 1.57
CA SER A 49 -1.28 10.32 0.71
C SER A 49 0.04 9.92 1.41
N PHE A 50 0.06 9.69 2.73
CA PHE A 50 1.30 9.29 3.43
C PHE A 50 1.95 8.04 2.85
N CYS A 51 1.17 7.00 2.54
CA CYS A 51 1.71 5.77 1.95
C CYS A 51 2.42 6.01 0.60
N GLN A 52 1.98 7.01 -0.18
CA GLN A 52 2.62 7.42 -1.43
C GLN A 52 3.92 8.17 -1.17
N GLU A 53 3.90 9.15 -0.25
CA GLU A 53 5.08 9.98 0.08
C GLU A 53 6.23 9.18 0.69
N VAL A 54 5.93 8.18 1.54
CA VAL A 54 6.98 7.35 2.16
C VAL A 54 7.50 6.25 1.24
N CYS A 55 6.85 6.00 0.09
CA CYS A 55 7.25 4.91 -0.79
C CYS A 55 8.48 5.29 -1.63
N PRO A 56 9.66 4.69 -1.39
CA PRO A 56 10.89 5.07 -2.09
C PRO A 56 10.89 4.71 -3.59
N ASP A 57 9.99 3.83 -4.00
CA ASP A 57 9.90 3.29 -5.37
C ASP A 57 8.63 3.77 -6.12
N PHE A 58 7.84 4.66 -5.50
CA PHE A 58 6.57 5.14 -6.06
C PHE A 58 5.65 3.99 -6.52
N ALA A 59 5.60 2.92 -5.72
CA ALA A 59 4.86 1.70 -6.02
C ALA A 59 3.37 1.81 -5.64
N ILE A 60 3.01 2.68 -4.70
CA ILE A 60 1.64 2.91 -4.25
C ILE A 60 1.28 4.39 -4.47
N PHE A 61 0.01 4.64 -4.78
CA PHE A 61 -0.53 5.98 -5.02
C PHE A 61 -1.94 6.08 -4.45
N VAL A 62 -2.37 7.30 -4.15
CA VAL A 62 -3.72 7.60 -3.67
C VAL A 62 -4.47 8.36 -4.76
N GLU A 63 -5.62 7.83 -5.16
CA GLU A 63 -6.53 8.47 -6.11
C GLU A 63 -7.90 8.64 -5.46
N LYS A 64 -8.54 9.78 -5.72
CA LYS A 64 -9.93 10.00 -5.35
C LYS A 64 -10.80 9.27 -6.37
N GLN A 65 -11.67 8.38 -5.90
CA GLN A 65 -12.69 7.77 -6.75
C GLN A 65 -13.79 8.81 -6.99
N GLU A 66 -14.06 9.12 -8.26
CA GLU A 66 -15.18 9.95 -8.71
C GLU A 66 -16.44 9.11 -8.96
#